data_AF-A0A091CCD2-F1
#
_entry.id   AF-A0A091CCD2-F1
#
_cell.length_a   1.000
_cell.length_b   1.000
_cell.length_c   1.000
_cell.angle_alpha   90.00
_cell.angle_beta   90.00
_cell.angle_gamma   90.00
#
_symmetry.space_group_name_H-M   'P 1'
#
loop_
_entity.id
_entity.type
_entity.pdbx_description
1 polymer ?
#
loop_
_entity_poly.entity_id
_entity_poly.type
_entity_poly.pdbx_seq_one_letter_code
_entity_poly.pdbx_strand_id
1 'polypeptide(L)'
;MEFASKQEEQDYYQHVASEQEFLEWYKKQEHPIYQNPSVTVDMVLLCYNKSTDQIKVLLIQRRGNPYRNSWALPGGFITASESTGDSVIRETKEETGVTISAKNIEQLHTFSTPGRDPRGWVITVSYLAFIGEAILSAGDDANQARWFTLERKNNQLYLTSGEVEIILDLQTHKSLGEDTLAFDHSQIIIKAFNRIANKMAHEPQVLQVLGETFTITEARKVFAKFLGVDYHSIDHSNFKKNAY
;
A
#
# COMPACT_ATOMS: atom_id res chain seq x y z
N MET A 1 -35.40 33.02 -15.21
CA MET A 1 -36.51 32.12 -14.85
C MET A 1 -36.77 32.34 -13.38
N GLU A 2 -38.02 32.53 -12.95
CA GLU A 2 -38.38 32.66 -11.54
C GLU A 2 -39.11 31.37 -11.12
N PHE A 3 -38.72 30.80 -9.98
CA PHE A 3 -39.32 29.60 -9.39
C PHE A 3 -40.13 30.00 -8.16
N ALA A 4 -41.26 29.33 -7.89
CA ALA A 4 -42.12 29.67 -6.75
C ALA A 4 -41.55 29.15 -5.41
N SER A 5 -40.56 28.26 -5.43
CA SER A 5 -39.85 27.80 -4.22
C SER A 5 -38.45 27.25 -4.53
N LYS A 6 -37.60 27.14 -3.50
CA LYS A 6 -36.31 26.42 -3.60
C LYS A 6 -36.49 24.95 -4.02
N GLN A 7 -37.57 24.30 -3.59
CA GLN A 7 -37.83 22.90 -3.94
C GLN A 7 -38.17 22.75 -5.44
N GLU A 8 -38.96 23.68 -5.98
CA GLU A 8 -39.31 23.72 -7.40
C GLU A 8 -38.10 24.07 -8.28
N GLU A 9 -37.26 25.01 -7.83
CA GLU A 9 -35.98 25.32 -8.49
C GLU A 9 -35.07 24.09 -8.54
N GLN A 10 -34.90 23.39 -7.41
CA GLN A 10 -34.11 22.16 -7.33
C GLN A 10 -34.66 21.07 -8.27
N ASP A 11 -35.97 20.86 -8.27
CA ASP A 11 -36.62 19.84 -9.10
C ASP A 11 -36.45 20.13 -10.60
N TYR A 12 -36.59 21.39 -11.00
CA TYR A 12 -36.35 21.82 -12.38
C TYR A 12 -34.92 21.53 -12.83
N TYR A 13 -33.92 21.96 -12.06
CA TYR A 13 -32.52 21.76 -12.45
C TYR A 13 -32.11 20.28 -12.40
N GLN A 14 -32.71 19.46 -11.53
CA GLN A 14 -32.40 18.03 -11.45
C GLN A 14 -33.06 17.18 -12.54
N HIS A 15 -34.27 17.54 -12.98
CA HIS A 15 -35.09 16.66 -13.82
C HIS A 15 -35.45 17.24 -15.19
N VAL A 16 -35.32 18.55 -15.40
CA VAL A 16 -35.79 19.24 -16.62
C VAL A 16 -34.68 19.97 -17.36
N ALA A 17 -33.78 20.65 -16.65
CA ALA A 17 -32.67 21.39 -17.26
C ALA A 17 -31.68 20.45 -17.97
N SER A 18 -30.88 20.99 -18.90
CA SER A 18 -29.76 20.23 -19.45
C SER A 18 -28.71 19.93 -18.38
N GLU A 19 -27.90 18.89 -18.59
CA GLU A 19 -26.81 18.56 -17.67
C GLU A 19 -25.83 19.74 -17.46
N GLN A 20 -25.53 20.49 -18.52
CA GLN A 20 -24.66 21.67 -18.41
C GLN A 20 -25.29 22.75 -17.49
N GLU A 21 -26.57 23.06 -17.70
CA GLU A 21 -27.29 24.04 -16.88
C GLU A 21 -27.40 23.59 -15.42
N PHE A 22 -27.66 22.29 -15.19
CA PHE A 22 -27.62 21.69 -13.86
C PHE A 22 -26.27 21.88 -13.18
N LEU A 23 -25.16 21.57 -13.85
CA LEU A 23 -23.82 21.67 -13.27
C LEU A 23 -23.43 23.13 -12.96
N GLU A 24 -23.80 24.08 -13.82
CA GLU A 24 -23.59 25.51 -13.58
C GLU A 24 -24.42 26.04 -12.41
N TRP A 25 -25.67 25.58 -12.30
CA TRP A 25 -26.55 25.91 -11.17
C TRP A 25 -26.04 25.27 -9.87
N TYR A 26 -25.67 23.98 -9.89
CA TYR A 26 -25.23 23.21 -8.73
C TYR A 26 -23.97 23.80 -8.11
N LYS A 27 -22.97 24.21 -8.92
CA LYS A 27 -21.73 24.84 -8.43
C LYS A 27 -21.97 26.17 -7.69
N LYS A 28 -23.09 26.85 -7.93
CA LYS A 28 -23.44 28.13 -7.32
C LYS A 28 -24.29 27.97 -6.04
N GLN A 29 -24.77 26.76 -5.74
CA GLN A 29 -25.58 26.51 -4.55
C GLN A 29 -24.73 26.54 -3.27
N GLU A 30 -25.34 27.02 -2.18
CA GLU A 30 -24.79 26.79 -0.85
C GLU A 30 -24.99 25.32 -0.47
N HIS A 31 -23.89 24.56 -0.50
CA HIS A 31 -23.90 23.16 -0.09
C HIS A 31 -23.72 23.05 1.43
N PRO A 32 -24.49 22.19 2.12
CA PRO A 32 -24.22 21.89 3.51
C PRO A 32 -22.77 21.41 3.69
N ILE A 33 -22.06 22.04 4.63
CA ILE A 33 -20.69 21.68 4.97
C ILE A 33 -20.76 20.43 5.84
N TYR A 34 -20.51 19.27 5.24
CA TYR A 34 -20.29 18.03 5.98
C TYR A 34 -18.83 17.92 6.42
N GLN A 35 -18.60 17.23 7.54
CA GLN A 35 -17.24 16.79 7.87
C GLN A 35 -16.77 15.82 6.77
N ASN A 36 -15.55 16.04 6.27
CA ASN A 36 -14.93 15.19 5.26
C ASN A 36 -13.65 14.59 5.85
N PRO A 37 -13.34 13.31 5.54
CA PRO A 37 -12.05 12.76 5.89
C PRO A 37 -10.95 13.40 5.04
N SER A 38 -9.74 13.48 5.58
CA SER A 38 -8.56 13.56 4.73
C SER A 38 -8.32 12.20 4.07
N VAL A 39 -7.89 12.20 2.81
CA VAL A 39 -7.60 10.97 2.07
C VAL A 39 -6.11 10.88 1.79
N THR A 40 -5.56 9.70 2.08
CA THR A 40 -4.14 9.36 1.96
C THR A 40 -3.96 8.09 1.14
N VAL A 41 -2.71 7.81 0.76
CA VAL A 41 -2.30 6.56 0.12
C VAL A 41 -1.06 6.02 0.80
N ASP A 42 -0.93 4.70 0.86
CA ASP A 42 0.23 4.00 1.42
C ASP A 42 0.68 2.87 0.50
N MET A 43 1.98 2.71 0.29
CA MET A 43 2.55 1.72 -0.62
C MET A 43 3.29 0.61 0.13
N VAL A 44 2.84 -0.64 -0.05
CA VAL A 44 3.66 -1.82 0.27
C VAL A 44 4.48 -2.18 -0.96
N LEU A 45 5.73 -1.73 -0.99
CA LEU A 45 6.65 -2.04 -2.08
C LEU A 45 7.54 -3.22 -1.72
N LEU A 46 7.47 -4.29 -2.51
CA LEU A 46 8.25 -5.51 -2.30
C LEU A 46 9.29 -5.72 -3.40
N CYS A 47 10.47 -6.19 -3.01
CA CYS A 47 11.49 -6.69 -3.93
C CYS A 47 12.10 -8.00 -3.42
N TYR A 48 12.92 -8.63 -4.26
CA TYR A 48 13.66 -9.83 -3.89
C TYR A 48 15.13 -9.71 -4.29
N ASN A 49 16.01 -9.89 -3.31
CA ASN A 49 17.44 -9.94 -3.53
C ASN A 49 17.86 -11.40 -3.82
N LYS A 50 18.21 -11.69 -5.07
CA LYS A 50 18.63 -13.03 -5.51
C LYS A 50 19.93 -13.50 -4.85
N SER A 51 20.84 -12.57 -4.54
CA SER A 51 22.14 -12.89 -3.95
C SER A 51 22.05 -13.28 -2.47
N THR A 52 21.13 -12.67 -1.73
CA THR A 52 20.89 -12.97 -0.31
C THR A 52 19.69 -13.89 -0.07
N ASP A 53 18.92 -14.23 -1.11
CA ASP A 53 17.68 -15.01 -1.04
C ASP A 53 16.68 -14.43 -0.01
N GLN A 54 16.45 -13.11 -0.12
CA GLN A 54 15.58 -12.36 0.80
C GLN A 54 14.51 -11.59 0.04
N ILE A 55 13.24 -11.74 0.47
CA ILE A 55 12.20 -10.78 0.16
C ILE A 55 12.43 -9.56 1.04
N LYS A 56 12.25 -8.36 0.50
CA LYS A 56 12.34 -7.12 1.26
C LYS A 56 11.12 -6.25 1.06
N VAL A 57 10.80 -5.44 2.06
CA VAL A 57 9.76 -4.42 2.04
C VAL A 57 10.39 -3.05 2.27
N LEU A 58 9.94 -2.04 1.54
CA LEU A 58 10.41 -0.67 1.71
C LEU A 58 9.72 -0.01 2.90
N LEU A 59 10.52 0.55 3.81
CA LEU A 59 10.02 1.42 4.88
C LEU A 59 10.80 2.74 4.91
N ILE A 60 10.12 3.79 5.35
CA ILE A 60 10.70 5.10 5.62
C ILE A 60 10.64 5.40 7.12
N GLN A 61 11.63 6.12 7.63
CA GLN A 61 11.60 6.64 9.00
C GLN A 61 11.02 8.04 8.99
N ARG A 62 9.88 8.23 9.67
CA ARG A 62 9.16 9.51 9.68
C ARG A 62 9.97 10.61 10.38
N ARG A 63 10.13 11.76 9.72
CA ARG A 63 10.76 12.96 10.31
C ARG A 63 9.81 13.79 11.17
N GLY A 64 8.54 13.85 10.77
CA GLY A 64 7.49 14.67 11.40
C GLY A 64 6.61 13.92 12.39
N ASN A 65 5.88 14.68 13.21
CA ASN A 65 4.76 14.15 13.99
C ASN A 65 3.52 13.97 13.08
N PRO A 66 2.57 13.08 13.42
CA PRO A 66 2.62 12.07 14.48
C PRO A 66 3.61 10.93 14.17
N TYR A 67 3.93 10.11 15.18
CA TYR A 67 4.86 8.98 15.07
C TYR A 67 6.26 9.37 14.56
N ARG A 68 6.78 10.50 15.03
CA ARG A 68 8.15 10.92 14.72
C ARG A 68 9.14 9.81 15.10
N ASN A 69 10.09 9.53 14.21
CA ASN A 69 11.11 8.47 14.30
C ASN A 69 10.60 7.03 14.18
N SER A 70 9.28 6.80 14.12
CA SER A 70 8.73 5.47 13.80
C SER A 70 8.94 5.13 12.33
N TRP A 71 9.02 3.84 12.03
CA TRP A 71 9.04 3.35 10.65
C TRP A 71 7.63 3.30 10.07
N ALA A 72 7.50 3.57 8.78
CA ALA A 72 6.23 3.65 8.08
C ALA A 72 6.37 3.14 6.65
N LEU A 73 5.25 2.75 6.05
CA LEU A 73 5.16 2.64 4.60
C LEU A 73 5.31 4.04 3.99
N PRO A 74 5.91 4.16 2.80
CA PRO A 74 5.87 5.39 2.06
C PRO A 74 4.43 5.70 1.61
N GLY A 75 4.05 6.96 1.70
CA GLY A 75 2.67 7.39 1.53
C GLY A 75 2.41 8.84 1.93
N GLY A 76 1.30 9.40 1.45
CA GLY A 76 0.99 10.80 1.67
C GLY A 76 -0.45 11.15 1.30
N PHE A 77 -0.75 12.45 1.28
CA PHE A 77 -2.09 12.95 0.98
C PHE A 77 -2.33 12.98 -0.53
N ILE A 78 -3.56 12.68 -0.94
CA ILE A 78 -3.98 12.92 -2.32
C ILE A 78 -4.31 14.40 -2.53
N THR A 79 -4.17 14.86 -3.77
CA THR A 79 -4.62 16.18 -4.22
C THR A 79 -5.90 16.09 -5.05
N ALA A 80 -6.64 17.19 -5.17
CA ALA A 80 -7.91 17.22 -5.90
C ALA A 80 -7.78 16.94 -7.42
N SER A 81 -6.55 16.97 -7.95
CA SER A 81 -6.25 16.78 -9.37
C SER A 81 -5.74 15.39 -9.73
N GLU A 82 -5.63 14.46 -8.76
CA GLU A 82 -5.03 13.14 -8.99
C GLU A 82 -5.91 12.00 -8.46
N SER A 83 -5.80 10.84 -9.10
CA SER A 83 -6.36 9.60 -8.54
C SER A 83 -5.47 9.08 -7.41
N THR A 84 -5.99 8.15 -6.59
CA THR A 84 -5.17 7.46 -5.57
C THR A 84 -4.02 6.66 -6.20
N GLY A 85 -4.19 6.15 -7.41
CA GLY A 85 -3.14 5.44 -8.16
C GLY A 85 -2.02 6.38 -8.60
N ASP A 86 -2.37 7.58 -9.09
CA ASP A 86 -1.38 8.60 -9.46
C ASP A 86 -0.66 9.14 -8.22
N SER A 87 -1.42 9.38 -7.14
CA SER A 87 -0.89 9.85 -5.86
C SER A 87 0.16 8.89 -5.31
N VAL A 88 -0.13 7.58 -5.28
CA VAL A 88 0.79 6.63 -4.64
C VAL A 88 2.09 6.48 -5.44
N ILE A 89 2.04 6.63 -6.77
CA ILE A 89 3.23 6.65 -7.64
C ILE A 89 4.07 7.90 -7.35
N ARG A 90 3.43 9.08 -7.24
CA ARG A 90 4.08 10.35 -6.90
C ARG A 90 4.75 10.29 -5.54
N GLU A 91 4.00 9.93 -4.50
CA GLU A 91 4.47 9.84 -3.11
C GLU A 91 5.64 8.84 -2.97
N THR A 92 5.53 7.65 -3.60
CA THR A 92 6.62 6.66 -3.60
C THR A 92 7.91 7.25 -4.18
N LYS A 93 7.81 8.00 -5.28
CA LYS A 93 8.99 8.62 -5.91
C LYS A 93 9.56 9.74 -5.06
N GLU A 94 8.71 10.60 -4.49
CA GLU A 94 9.11 11.74 -3.67
C GLU A 94 9.84 11.29 -2.39
N GLU A 95 9.31 10.28 -1.69
CA GLU A 95 9.87 9.85 -0.40
C GLU A 95 11.05 8.88 -0.51
N THR A 96 11.17 8.15 -1.64
CA THR A 96 12.10 7.01 -1.75
C THR A 96 13.00 7.03 -2.98
N GLY A 97 12.73 7.93 -3.95
CA GLY A 97 13.41 7.98 -5.24
C GLY A 97 13.04 6.87 -6.21
N VAL A 98 12.21 5.90 -5.79
CA VAL A 98 11.85 4.74 -6.60
C VAL A 98 10.78 5.12 -7.63
N THR A 99 11.06 4.82 -8.90
CA THR A 99 10.11 5.06 -10.00
C THR A 99 9.34 3.77 -10.30
N ILE A 100 8.01 3.84 -10.16
CA ILE A 100 7.06 2.80 -10.52
C ILE A 100 6.01 3.35 -11.50
N SER A 101 5.24 2.47 -12.14
CA SER A 101 4.16 2.86 -13.05
C SER A 101 2.84 2.20 -12.65
N ALA A 102 1.73 2.66 -13.24
CA ALA A 102 0.42 2.06 -13.04
C ALA A 102 0.36 0.55 -13.38
N LYS A 103 1.29 0.04 -14.19
CA LYS A 103 1.40 -1.39 -14.51
C LYS A 103 1.98 -2.23 -13.38
N ASN A 104 2.63 -1.59 -12.40
CA ASN A 104 3.33 -2.25 -11.31
C ASN A 104 2.51 -2.32 -10.01
N ILE A 105 1.40 -1.58 -9.94
CA ILE A 105 0.63 -1.41 -8.70
C ILE A 105 -0.71 -2.17 -8.76
N GLU A 106 -1.08 -2.78 -7.65
CA GLU A 106 -2.41 -3.34 -7.38
C GLU A 106 -2.99 -2.60 -6.17
N GLN A 107 -4.25 -2.14 -6.25
CA GLN A 107 -4.93 -1.61 -5.07
C GLN A 107 -5.17 -2.75 -4.07
N LEU A 108 -4.65 -2.60 -2.85
CA LEU A 108 -4.70 -3.63 -1.82
C LEU A 108 -6.00 -3.55 -1.03
N HIS A 109 -6.22 -2.44 -0.31
CA HIS A 109 -7.36 -2.25 0.58
C HIS A 109 -7.49 -0.78 1.01
N THR A 110 -8.71 -0.36 1.38
CA THR A 110 -8.96 0.95 1.98
C THR A 110 -9.10 0.78 3.50
N PHE A 111 -8.29 1.51 4.26
CA PHE A 111 -8.34 1.51 5.72
C PHE A 111 -9.00 2.80 6.21
N SER A 112 -10.11 2.66 6.94
CA SER A 112 -10.98 3.76 7.35
C SER A 112 -11.40 3.71 8.82
N THR A 113 -10.71 2.92 9.65
CA THR A 113 -10.99 2.79 11.09
C THR A 113 -10.92 4.17 11.75
N PRO A 114 -12.00 4.65 12.41
CA PRO A 114 -11.98 5.90 13.15
C PRO A 114 -10.83 5.91 14.17
N GLY A 115 -10.06 7.00 14.19
CA GLY A 115 -8.90 7.14 15.08
C GLY A 115 -7.63 6.40 14.63
N ARG A 116 -7.57 5.82 13.42
CA ARG A 116 -6.33 5.25 12.86
C ARG A 116 -5.18 6.26 12.76
N ASP A 117 -5.53 7.54 12.62
CA ASP A 117 -4.60 8.66 12.58
C ASP A 117 -4.97 9.67 13.69
N PRO A 118 -4.03 10.05 14.57
CA PRO A 118 -4.30 11.00 15.64
C PRO A 118 -4.57 12.44 15.15
N ARG A 119 -4.31 12.75 13.87
CA ARG A 119 -4.61 14.06 13.28
C ARG A 119 -6.11 14.30 13.08
N GLY A 120 -6.94 13.25 13.02
CA GLY A 120 -8.38 13.36 12.85
C GLY A 120 -8.98 12.24 12.00
N TRP A 121 -10.03 12.55 11.24
CA TRP A 121 -10.65 11.56 10.34
C TRP A 121 -9.80 11.42 9.07
N VAL A 122 -9.00 10.36 9.01
CA VAL A 122 -8.13 10.06 7.87
C VAL A 122 -8.44 8.67 7.33
N ILE A 123 -8.64 8.56 6.02
CA ILE A 123 -8.78 7.30 5.29
C ILE A 123 -7.53 7.12 4.43
N THR A 124 -6.99 5.90 4.35
CA THR A 124 -5.92 5.57 3.39
C THR A 124 -6.39 4.53 2.39
N VAL A 125 -5.98 4.69 1.13
CA VAL A 125 -6.08 3.66 0.09
C VAL A 125 -4.69 3.07 -0.11
N SER A 126 -4.50 1.83 0.34
CA SER A 126 -3.22 1.14 0.25
C SER A 126 -3.04 0.43 -1.08
N TYR A 127 -1.79 0.36 -1.54
CA TYR A 127 -1.37 -0.32 -2.76
C TYR A 127 -0.25 -1.32 -2.47
N LEU A 128 -0.13 -2.29 -3.37
CA LEU A 128 0.92 -3.30 -3.39
C LEU A 128 1.65 -3.20 -4.73
N ALA A 129 2.98 -3.30 -4.70
CA ALA A 129 3.77 -3.37 -5.93
C ALA A 129 4.98 -4.30 -5.76
N PHE A 130 5.34 -4.95 -6.85
CA PHE A 130 6.48 -5.85 -6.96
C PHE A 130 7.50 -5.27 -7.93
N ILE A 131 8.72 -5.04 -7.45
CA ILE A 131 9.79 -4.47 -8.27
C ILE A 131 11.11 -5.23 -8.06
N GLY A 132 12.08 -4.99 -8.95
CA GLY A 132 13.47 -5.32 -8.66
C GLY A 132 14.01 -4.47 -7.50
N GLU A 133 15.10 -4.90 -6.86
CA GLU A 133 15.72 -4.13 -5.78
C GLU A 133 16.33 -2.84 -6.33
N ALA A 134 15.68 -1.71 -6.04
CA ALA A 134 16.09 -0.38 -6.49
C ALA A 134 17.03 0.31 -5.49
N ILE A 135 17.88 1.20 -6.00
CA ILE A 135 18.65 2.14 -5.18
C ILE A 135 17.67 3.17 -4.60
N LEU A 136 17.75 3.38 -3.29
CA LEU A 136 16.87 4.31 -2.56
C LEU A 136 17.54 5.67 -2.39
N SER A 137 16.73 6.72 -2.41
CA SER A 137 17.10 8.07 -2.00
C SER A 137 15.99 8.64 -1.14
N ALA A 138 16.25 8.93 0.13
CA ALA A 138 15.25 9.48 1.03
C ALA A 138 14.84 10.91 0.58
N GLY A 139 13.53 11.17 0.55
CA GLY A 139 12.96 12.50 0.31
C GLY A 139 12.92 13.38 1.54
N ASP A 140 12.42 14.61 1.39
CA ASP A 140 12.49 15.66 2.44
C ASP A 140 11.76 15.30 3.76
N ASP A 141 10.67 14.54 3.66
CA ASP A 141 9.82 14.12 4.79
C ASP A 141 10.26 12.81 5.48
N ALA A 142 11.23 12.10 4.88
CA ALA A 142 11.82 10.89 5.42
C ALA A 142 13.22 11.18 5.98
N ASN A 143 13.48 10.79 7.22
CA ASN A 143 14.86 10.80 7.72
C ASN A 143 15.71 9.79 6.96
N GLN A 144 15.12 8.63 6.63
CA GLN A 144 15.78 7.50 6.00
C GLN A 144 14.75 6.67 5.21
N ALA A 145 15.18 6.07 4.12
CA ALA A 145 14.44 5.02 3.40
C ALA A 145 15.33 3.77 3.35
N ARG A 146 14.79 2.61 3.75
CA ARG A 146 15.55 1.34 3.78
C ARG A 146 14.70 0.18 3.30
N TRP A 147 15.38 -0.77 2.65
CA TRP A 147 14.83 -2.10 2.45
C TRP A 147 14.97 -2.91 3.74
N PHE A 148 13.84 -3.38 4.25
CA PHE A 148 13.74 -4.30 5.39
C PHE A 148 13.58 -5.72 4.88
N THR A 149 14.40 -6.65 5.36
CA THR A 149 14.17 -8.08 5.11
C THR A 149 12.81 -8.48 5.67
N LEU A 150 12.01 -9.15 4.87
CA LEU A 150 10.68 -9.63 5.22
C LEU A 150 10.72 -11.16 5.35
N GLU A 151 10.72 -11.66 6.58
CA GLU A 151 10.88 -13.09 6.86
C GLU A 151 9.70 -13.62 7.67
N ARG A 152 9.06 -14.70 7.19
CA ARG A 152 8.04 -15.42 7.95
C ARG A 152 8.68 -16.52 8.80
N LYS A 153 8.38 -16.51 10.10
CA LYS A 153 8.65 -17.64 11.02
C LYS A 153 7.36 -18.01 11.73
N ASN A 154 6.84 -19.20 11.45
CA ASN A 154 5.56 -19.66 11.98
C ASN A 154 4.41 -18.67 11.69
N ASN A 155 3.81 -18.11 12.74
CA ASN A 155 2.73 -17.13 12.68
C ASN A 155 3.21 -15.68 12.78
N GLN A 156 4.52 -15.45 12.70
CA GLN A 156 5.12 -14.13 12.85
C GLN A 156 5.84 -13.71 11.57
N LEU A 157 5.84 -12.40 11.35
CA LEU A 157 6.53 -11.73 10.25
C LEU A 157 7.57 -10.78 10.85
N TYR A 158 8.82 -10.99 10.48
CA TYR A 158 9.97 -10.22 10.94
C TYR A 158 10.38 -9.25 9.84
N LEU A 159 10.46 -7.97 10.18
CA LEU A 159 10.96 -6.91 9.33
C LEU A 159 12.25 -6.38 9.95
N THR A 160 13.39 -6.64 9.31
CA THR A 160 14.71 -6.32 9.88
C THR A 160 15.58 -5.46 8.96
N SER A 161 16.26 -4.46 9.51
CA SER A 161 17.24 -3.64 8.78
C SER A 161 18.26 -3.02 9.73
N GLY A 162 19.50 -3.54 9.72
CA GLY A 162 20.52 -3.16 10.70
C GLY A 162 20.12 -3.63 12.10
N GLU A 163 20.04 -2.69 13.04
CA GLU A 163 19.63 -2.96 14.43
C GLU A 163 18.11 -2.95 14.64
N VAL A 164 17.35 -2.52 13.65
CA VAL A 164 15.88 -2.40 13.76
C VAL A 164 15.23 -3.77 13.53
N GLU A 165 14.35 -4.16 14.45
CA GLU A 165 13.55 -5.39 14.37
C GLU A 165 12.08 -5.13 14.72
N ILE A 166 11.23 -5.19 13.69
CA ILE A 166 9.78 -5.10 13.83
C ILE A 166 9.19 -6.50 13.68
N ILE A 167 8.45 -6.97 14.69
CA ILE A 167 7.81 -8.29 14.70
C ILE A 167 6.30 -8.11 14.66
N LEU A 168 5.63 -8.74 13.70
CA LEU A 168 4.19 -8.68 13.51
C LEU A 168 3.57 -10.08 13.64
N ASP A 169 2.49 -10.21 14.42
CA ASP A 169 1.71 -11.44 14.47
C ASP A 169 0.65 -11.47 13.35
N LEU A 170 0.72 -12.48 12.48
CA LEU A 170 -0.10 -12.60 11.29
C LEU A 170 -1.59 -12.84 11.58
N GLN A 171 -1.97 -13.26 12.79
CA GLN A 171 -3.36 -13.54 13.17
C GLN A 171 -4.00 -12.40 13.97
N THR A 172 -3.28 -11.89 14.96
CA THR A 172 -3.78 -10.87 15.90
C THR A 172 -3.50 -9.45 15.44
N HIS A 173 -2.67 -9.29 14.41
CA HIS A 173 -2.21 -8.01 13.87
C HIS A 173 -1.44 -7.13 14.87
N LYS A 174 -0.98 -7.73 15.98
CA LYS A 174 -0.21 -7.04 17.00
C LYS A 174 1.26 -6.92 16.58
N SER A 175 1.86 -5.78 16.92
CA SER A 175 3.31 -5.63 16.92
C SER A 175 3.84 -6.19 18.25
N LEU A 176 4.88 -7.02 18.17
CA LEU A 176 5.45 -7.76 19.30
C LEU A 176 6.89 -7.32 19.66
N GLY A 177 7.52 -6.49 18.82
CA GLY A 177 8.87 -5.96 19.04
C GLY A 177 8.86 -4.58 19.68
N GLU A 178 10.05 -4.11 20.10
CA GLU A 178 10.26 -2.75 20.60
C GLU A 178 10.12 -1.71 19.48
N ASP A 179 10.67 -2.01 18.30
CA ASP A 179 10.46 -1.20 17.12
C ASP A 179 9.04 -1.41 16.58
N THR A 180 8.32 -0.31 16.44
CA THR A 180 6.92 -0.31 15.99
C THR A 180 6.74 0.49 14.70
N LEU A 181 5.73 0.09 13.94
CA LEU A 181 5.28 0.83 12.77
C LEU A 181 4.34 1.97 13.18
N ALA A 182 4.39 3.07 12.44
CA ALA A 182 3.47 4.19 12.60
C ALA A 182 2.03 3.79 12.23
N PHE A 183 1.07 4.49 12.83
CA PHE A 183 -0.36 4.33 12.54
C PHE A 183 -0.85 2.87 12.66
N ASP A 184 -1.59 2.39 11.66
CA ASP A 184 -2.03 1.01 11.50
C ASP A 184 -1.22 0.26 10.41
N HIS A 185 0.00 0.72 10.09
CA HIS A 185 0.80 0.15 8.99
C HIS A 185 1.16 -1.33 9.19
N SER A 186 1.20 -1.81 10.45
CA SER A 186 1.29 -3.25 10.73
C SER A 186 0.15 -4.04 10.08
N GLN A 187 -1.09 -3.52 10.15
CA GLN A 187 -2.26 -4.14 9.55
C GLN A 187 -2.18 -4.10 8.02
N ILE A 188 -1.66 -3.01 7.45
CA ILE A 188 -1.48 -2.86 5.99
C ILE A 188 -0.47 -3.91 5.47
N ILE A 189 0.68 -4.06 6.13
CA ILE A 189 1.70 -5.04 5.74
C ILE A 189 1.18 -6.47 5.90
N ILE A 190 0.49 -6.79 7.00
CA ILE A 190 -0.10 -8.13 7.18
C ILE A 190 -1.16 -8.39 6.11
N LYS A 191 -1.99 -7.40 5.76
CA LYS A 191 -2.97 -7.51 4.69
C LYS A 191 -2.30 -7.82 3.35
N ALA A 192 -1.21 -7.13 3.03
CA ALA A 192 -0.43 -7.37 1.82
C ALA A 192 0.18 -8.77 1.81
N PHE A 193 0.82 -9.18 2.91
CA PHE A 193 1.43 -10.50 3.05
C PHE A 193 0.40 -11.62 2.86
N ASN A 194 -0.75 -11.52 3.54
CA ASN A 194 -1.83 -12.50 3.43
C ASN A 194 -2.48 -12.49 2.04
N ARG A 195 -2.63 -11.32 1.40
CA ARG A 195 -3.11 -11.21 0.00
C ARG A 195 -2.22 -12.02 -0.93
N ILE A 196 -0.90 -11.88 -0.79
CA ILE A 196 0.08 -12.61 -1.61
C ILE A 196 0.02 -14.10 -1.32
N ALA A 197 0.11 -14.49 -0.04
CA ALA A 197 0.13 -15.89 0.35
C ALA A 197 -1.12 -16.65 -0.12
N ASN A 198 -2.29 -15.99 -0.12
CA ASN A 198 -3.55 -16.59 -0.56
C ASN A 198 -3.72 -16.64 -2.08
N LYS A 199 -3.07 -15.73 -2.83
CA LYS A 199 -3.22 -15.65 -4.29
C LYS A 199 -2.11 -16.34 -5.07
N MET A 200 -0.89 -16.40 -4.55
CA MET A 200 0.30 -16.76 -5.34
C MET A 200 0.22 -18.14 -6.01
N ALA A 201 -0.55 -19.08 -5.47
CA ALA A 201 -0.74 -20.40 -6.08
C ALA A 201 -1.52 -20.38 -7.41
N HIS A 202 -2.35 -19.35 -7.65
CA HIS A 202 -3.22 -19.26 -8.83
C HIS A 202 -2.99 -17.97 -9.63
N GLU A 203 -2.59 -16.89 -8.96
CA GLU A 203 -2.24 -15.59 -9.54
C GLU A 203 -0.83 -15.18 -9.02
N PRO A 204 0.25 -15.74 -9.58
CA PRO A 204 1.62 -15.57 -9.06
C PRO A 204 2.25 -14.20 -9.40
N GLN A 205 1.49 -13.11 -9.28
CA GLN A 205 2.00 -11.76 -9.56
C GLN A 205 3.23 -11.39 -8.71
N VAL A 206 3.34 -11.97 -7.52
CA VAL A 206 4.53 -11.82 -6.65
C VAL A 206 5.84 -12.20 -7.35
N LEU A 207 5.83 -13.08 -8.34
CA LEU A 207 7.04 -13.47 -9.07
C LEU A 207 7.66 -12.32 -9.88
N GLN A 208 6.94 -11.21 -10.07
CA GLN A 208 7.50 -9.98 -10.65
C GLN A 208 8.71 -9.43 -9.87
N VAL A 209 8.84 -9.76 -8.57
CA VAL A 209 10.04 -9.42 -7.77
C VAL A 209 11.34 -10.05 -8.32
N LEU A 210 11.22 -11.09 -9.16
CA LEU A 210 12.35 -11.77 -9.79
C LEU A 210 12.81 -11.12 -11.10
N GLY A 211 12.09 -10.12 -11.59
CA GLY A 211 12.33 -9.47 -12.88
C GLY A 211 11.60 -10.16 -14.04
N GLU A 212 11.98 -9.79 -15.27
CA GLU A 212 11.31 -10.27 -16.50
C GLU A 212 11.47 -11.77 -16.74
N THR A 213 12.54 -12.37 -16.23
CA THR A 213 12.80 -13.80 -16.39
C THR A 213 13.29 -14.41 -15.08
N PHE A 214 12.87 -15.65 -14.84
CA PHE A 214 13.26 -16.42 -13.68
C PHE A 214 13.15 -17.92 -13.95
N THR A 215 13.89 -18.68 -13.16
CA THR A 215 13.87 -20.14 -13.11
C THR A 215 12.78 -20.64 -12.16
N ILE A 216 12.38 -21.90 -12.35
CA ILE A 216 11.46 -22.59 -11.43
C ILE A 216 12.01 -22.63 -10.00
N THR A 217 13.34 -22.73 -9.84
CA THR A 217 13.97 -22.72 -8.52
C THR A 217 13.85 -21.36 -7.85
N GLU A 218 14.03 -20.25 -8.57
CA GLU A 218 13.81 -18.90 -8.03
C GLU A 218 12.34 -18.68 -7.65
N ALA A 219 11.40 -19.14 -8.48
CA ALA A 219 9.97 -19.07 -8.15
C ALA A 219 9.64 -19.85 -6.86
N ARG A 220 10.16 -21.09 -6.73
CA ARG A 220 10.01 -21.90 -5.50
C ARG A 220 10.59 -21.21 -4.28
N LYS A 221 11.75 -20.55 -4.42
CA LYS A 221 12.36 -19.78 -3.32
C LYS A 221 11.46 -18.64 -2.86
N VAL A 222 10.90 -17.86 -3.79
CA VAL A 222 9.94 -16.78 -3.45
C VAL A 222 8.73 -17.35 -2.71
N PHE A 223 8.11 -18.42 -3.22
CA PHE A 223 6.97 -19.07 -2.56
C PHE A 223 7.33 -19.55 -1.16
N ALA A 224 8.51 -20.14 -0.99
CA ALA A 224 8.99 -20.63 0.30
C ALA A 224 9.06 -19.50 1.36
N LYS A 225 9.44 -18.27 0.98
CA LYS A 225 9.45 -17.12 1.89
C LYS A 225 8.07 -16.74 2.40
N PHE A 226 7.03 -16.83 1.56
CA PHE A 226 5.64 -16.55 1.98
C PHE A 226 5.02 -17.73 2.75
N LEU A 227 5.40 -18.96 2.43
CA LEU A 227 4.96 -20.16 3.15
C LEU A 227 5.66 -20.35 4.50
N GLY A 228 6.85 -19.76 4.68
CA GLY A 228 7.66 -19.94 5.89
C GLY A 228 8.29 -21.33 5.98
N VAL A 229 8.70 -21.90 4.84
CA VAL A 229 9.29 -23.25 4.74
C VAL A 229 10.62 -23.21 3.99
N ASP A 230 11.39 -24.28 4.06
CA ASP A 230 12.55 -24.46 3.18
C ASP A 230 12.09 -24.70 1.74
N TYR A 231 12.68 -24.02 0.75
CA TYR A 231 12.31 -24.22 -0.66
C TYR A 231 12.57 -25.66 -1.15
N HIS A 232 13.49 -26.38 -0.51
CA HIS A 232 13.73 -27.80 -0.77
C HIS A 232 12.52 -28.68 -0.45
N SER A 233 11.64 -28.28 0.47
CA SER A 233 10.42 -29.02 0.80
C SER A 233 9.29 -28.85 -0.22
N ILE A 234 9.42 -27.90 -1.15
CA ILE A 234 8.45 -27.67 -2.22
C ILE A 234 8.85 -28.54 -3.41
N ASP A 235 8.10 -29.60 -3.74
CA ASP A 235 8.44 -30.48 -4.86
C ASP A 235 8.53 -29.72 -6.21
N HIS A 236 9.64 -29.91 -6.93
CA HIS A 236 9.91 -29.19 -8.17
C HIS A 236 8.93 -29.57 -9.29
N SER A 237 8.63 -30.87 -9.43
CA SER A 237 7.84 -31.39 -10.54
C SER A 237 6.38 -30.95 -10.42
N ASN A 238 5.81 -31.05 -9.21
CA ASN A 238 4.46 -30.63 -8.91
C ASN A 238 4.31 -29.11 -9.00
N PHE A 239 5.30 -28.35 -8.52
CA PHE A 239 5.29 -26.89 -8.65
C PHE A 239 5.25 -26.46 -10.13
N LYS A 240 6.09 -27.05 -10.97
CA LYS A 240 6.13 -26.74 -12.40
C LYS A 240 4.81 -27.04 -13.12
N LYS A 241 4.11 -28.12 -12.73
CA LYS A 241 2.82 -28.51 -13.32
C LYS A 241 1.63 -27.64 -12.89
N ASN A 242 1.73 -26.99 -11.73
CA ASN A 242 0.63 -26.22 -11.16
C ASN A 242 0.79 -24.70 -11.35
N ALA A 243 2.03 -24.23 -11.53
CA ALA A 243 2.33 -22.81 -11.77
C ALA A 243 2.22 -22.40 -13.25
N TYR A 244 2.05 -23.36 -14.16
CA TYR A 244 1.92 -23.20 -15.62
C TYR A 244 0.86 -24.13 -16.18
#